data_AF-A0A524GEZ3-F1
#
_entry.id   AF-A0A524GEZ3-F1
#
_cell.length_a   1.000
_cell.length_b   1.000
_cell.length_c   1.000
_cell.angle_alpha   90.00
_cell.angle_beta   90.00
_cell.angle_gamma   90.00
#
_symmetry.space_group_name_H-M   'P 1'
#
loop_
_entity.id
_entity.type
_entity.pdbx_description
1 polymer ?
#
loop_
_entity_poly.entity_id
_entity_poly.type
_entity_poly.pdbx_seq_one_letter_code
_entity_poly.pdbx_strand_id
1 'polypeptide(L)'
;PSRKVNEIDNRGSSFYLALYWAQALAAQTRDPEMQARFAPVAEALAANETKIVEEILAAQGGPQDVGGYYLPDDAMVKQAMRPSPTFNAIIDGMA
;
A
#
# COMPACT_ATOMS: atom_id res chain seq x y z
N PRO A 1 7.22 4.86 -10.18
CA PRO A 1 6.45 6.12 -10.04
C PRO A 1 6.48 6.93 -11.34
N SER A 2 5.31 7.19 -11.92
CA SER A 2 5.15 8.14 -13.01
C SER A 2 5.35 9.58 -12.52
N ARG A 3 5.60 10.48 -13.47
CA ARG A 3 5.71 11.92 -13.25
C ARG A 3 4.42 12.68 -13.61
N LYS A 4 3.37 11.97 -14.01
CA LYS A 4 2.06 12.53 -14.39
C LYS A 4 1.05 12.30 -13.28
N VAL A 5 0.17 13.28 -13.05
CA VAL A 5 -0.95 13.14 -12.12
C VAL A 5 -1.95 12.10 -12.64
N ASN A 6 -2.58 11.37 -11.72
CA ASN A 6 -3.50 10.25 -11.96
C ASN A 6 -2.83 9.02 -12.59
N GLU A 7 -1.51 8.92 -12.47
CA GLU A 7 -0.76 7.69 -12.71
C GLU A 7 -0.11 7.25 -11.38
N ILE A 8 0.41 6.01 -11.33
CA ILE A 8 1.02 5.44 -10.11
C ILE A 8 2.18 6.32 -9.63
N ASP A 9 2.08 6.83 -8.40
CA ASP A 9 3.12 7.62 -7.74
C ASP A 9 3.95 6.76 -6.76
N ASN A 10 4.60 7.39 -5.78
CA ASN A 10 5.36 6.68 -4.74
C ASN A 10 4.50 5.69 -3.94
N ARG A 11 3.28 6.07 -3.57
CA ARG A 11 2.38 5.25 -2.73
C ARG A 11 1.96 3.98 -3.47
N GLY A 12 1.61 4.13 -4.76
CA GLY A 12 1.28 2.98 -5.59
C GLY A 12 2.49 2.07 -5.85
N SER A 13 3.71 2.62 -5.97
CA SER A 13 4.91 1.77 -6.08
C SER A 13 5.18 0.94 -4.83
N SER A 14 4.92 1.49 -3.63
CA SER A 14 5.01 0.75 -2.38
C SER A 14 3.99 -0.37 -2.27
N PHE A 15 2.75 -0.15 -2.76
CA PHE A 15 1.74 -1.21 -2.85
C PHE A 15 2.20 -2.37 -3.74
N TYR A 16 2.69 -2.10 -4.95
CA TYR A 16 3.17 -3.16 -5.85
C TYR A 16 4.39 -3.91 -5.29
N LEU A 17 5.28 -3.20 -4.59
CA LEU A 17 6.38 -3.86 -3.87
C LEU A 17 5.83 -4.84 -2.82
N ALA A 18 4.85 -4.42 -2.02
CA ALA A 18 4.23 -5.27 -1.00
C ALA A 18 3.51 -6.49 -1.63
N LEU A 19 2.75 -6.28 -2.71
CA LEU A 19 2.05 -7.33 -3.45
C LEU A 19 3.03 -8.40 -3.94
N TYR A 20 4.06 -8.01 -4.68
CA TYR A 20 5.02 -8.96 -5.25
C TYR A 20 5.88 -9.63 -4.19
N TRP A 21 6.19 -8.93 -3.11
CA TRP A 21 6.92 -9.52 -2.00
C TRP A 21 6.07 -10.57 -1.28
N ALA A 22 4.81 -10.28 -0.98
CA ALA A 22 3.90 -11.24 -0.37
C ALA A 22 3.70 -12.47 -1.26
N GLN A 23 3.55 -12.29 -2.58
CA GLN A 23 3.46 -13.39 -3.55
C GLN A 23 4.72 -14.26 -3.54
N ALA A 24 5.91 -13.67 -3.52
CA ALA A 24 7.16 -14.42 -3.45
C ALA A 24 7.29 -15.23 -2.15
N LEU A 25 6.88 -14.66 -1.02
CA LEU A 25 6.90 -15.33 0.28
C LEU A 25 5.82 -16.42 0.42
N ALA A 26 4.69 -16.27 -0.26
CA ALA A 26 3.65 -17.29 -0.36
C ALA A 26 4.00 -18.43 -1.33
N ALA A 27 4.85 -18.19 -2.32
CA ALA A 27 5.21 -19.18 -3.33
C ALA A 27 6.47 -20.00 -2.98
N GLN A 28 7.34 -19.49 -2.10
CA GLN A 28 8.56 -20.20 -1.72
C GLN A 28 8.26 -21.46 -0.88
N THR A 29 9.19 -22.42 -0.93
CA THR A 29 9.07 -23.74 -0.26
C THR A 29 10.18 -24.00 0.78
N ARG A 30 10.98 -22.98 1.11
CA ARG A 30 12.10 -23.05 2.05
C ARG A 30 11.65 -22.92 3.50
N ASP A 31 10.56 -22.20 3.74
CA ASP A 31 10.02 -21.89 5.06
C ASP A 31 8.48 -22.03 5.03
N PRO A 32 7.92 -23.17 5.45
CA PRO A 32 6.48 -23.40 5.44
C PRO A 32 5.68 -22.45 6.35
N GLU A 33 6.27 -21.98 7.45
CA GLU A 33 5.59 -21.04 8.37
C GLU A 33 5.44 -19.67 7.73
N MET A 34 6.52 -19.18 7.10
CA MET A 34 6.49 -17.95 6.32
C MET A 34 5.52 -18.07 5.14
N GLN A 35 5.52 -19.21 4.46
CA GLN A 35 4.58 -19.49 3.37
C GLN A 35 3.13 -19.36 3.85
N ALA A 36 2.77 -20.06 4.93
CA ALA A 36 1.42 -20.06 5.49
C ALA A 36 1.00 -18.66 5.98
N ARG A 37 1.92 -17.88 6.55
CA ARG A 37 1.66 -16.51 7.01
C ARG A 37 1.37 -15.56 5.85
N PHE A 38 2.12 -15.65 4.75
CA PHE A 38 2.00 -14.72 3.62
C PHE A 38 0.97 -15.13 2.57
N ALA A 39 0.55 -16.40 2.52
CA ALA A 39 -0.50 -16.87 1.61
C ALA A 39 -1.80 -16.03 1.67
N PRO A 40 -2.44 -15.82 2.84
CA PRO A 40 -3.67 -15.02 2.90
C PRO A 40 -3.42 -13.53 2.58
N VAL A 41 -2.23 -13.01 2.86
CA VAL A 41 -1.86 -11.62 2.56
C VAL A 41 -1.71 -11.43 1.05
N ALA A 42 -1.00 -12.34 0.38
CA ALA A 42 -0.82 -12.31 -1.06
C ALA A 42 -2.16 -12.42 -1.79
N GLU A 43 -3.04 -13.31 -1.34
CA GLU A 43 -4.40 -13.46 -1.87
C GLU A 43 -5.22 -12.18 -1.67
N ALA A 44 -5.23 -11.62 -0.46
CA ALA A 44 -5.99 -10.41 -0.15
C ALA A 44 -5.50 -9.19 -0.96
N LEU A 45 -4.18 -9.00 -1.10
CA LEU A 45 -3.61 -7.91 -1.91
C LEU A 45 -3.95 -8.08 -3.39
N ALA A 46 -3.84 -9.30 -3.93
CA ALA A 46 -4.15 -9.58 -5.33
C ALA A 46 -5.65 -9.40 -5.63
N ALA A 47 -6.52 -9.91 -4.76
CA ALA A 47 -7.98 -9.80 -4.92
C ALA A 47 -8.48 -8.34 -4.85
N ASN A 48 -7.74 -7.46 -4.16
CA ASN A 48 -8.09 -6.06 -3.99
C ASN A 48 -7.21 -5.10 -4.81
N GLU A 49 -6.41 -5.59 -5.75
CA GLU A 49 -5.42 -4.77 -6.49
C GLU A 49 -6.07 -3.53 -7.12
N THR A 50 -7.09 -3.73 -7.94
CA THR A 50 -7.80 -2.64 -8.62
C THR A 50 -8.34 -1.62 -7.63
N LYS A 51 -8.99 -2.10 -6.57
CA LYS A 51 -9.59 -1.24 -5.55
C LYS A 51 -8.54 -0.39 -4.81
N ILE A 52 -7.42 -1.00 -4.43
CA ILE A 52 -6.31 -0.31 -3.76
C ILE A 52 -5.70 0.76 -4.67
N VAL A 53 -5.47 0.42 -5.95
CA VAL A 53 -4.95 1.37 -6.93
C VAL A 53 -5.91 2.54 -7.13
N GLU A 54 -7.21 2.29 -7.26
CA GLU A 54 -8.24 3.32 -7.36
C GLU A 54 -8.26 4.24 -6.14
N GLU A 55 -8.20 3.69 -4.92
CA GLU A 55 -8.12 4.47 -3.67
C GLU A 55 -6.87 5.36 -3.62
N ILE A 56 -5.72 4.87 -4.10
CA ILE A 56 -4.47 5.64 -4.16
C ILE A 56 -4.55 6.76 -5.21
N LEU A 57 -5.11 6.46 -6.40
CA LEU A 57 -5.27 7.44 -7.47
C LEU A 57 -6.29 8.54 -7.10
N ALA A 58 -7.37 8.18 -6.42
CA ALA A 58 -8.39 9.12 -5.94
C ALA A 58 -7.84 10.16 -4.96
N ALA A 59 -6.70 9.89 -4.31
CA ALA A 59 -6.03 10.84 -3.42
C ALA A 59 -5.13 11.87 -4.16
N GLN A 60 -5.09 11.84 -5.50
CA GLN A 60 -4.30 12.75 -6.31
C GLN A 60 -5.11 13.96 -6.83
N GLY A 61 -4.43 14.94 -7.42
CA GLY A 61 -5.04 16.06 -8.13
C GLY A 61 -5.44 17.26 -7.27
N GLY A 62 -5.64 17.07 -5.97
CA GLY A 62 -5.93 18.15 -5.02
C GLY A 62 -4.71 18.60 -4.21
N PRO A 63 -4.72 19.84 -3.67
CA PRO A 63 -3.79 20.25 -2.61
C PRO A 63 -3.89 19.31 -1.41
N GLN A 64 -2.76 19.02 -0.78
CA GLN A 64 -2.67 18.26 0.46
C GLN A 64 -2.01 19.13 1.52
N ASP A 65 -2.73 19.37 2.61
CA ASP A 65 -2.17 20.00 3.80
C ASP A 65 -1.63 18.92 4.73
N VAL A 66 -0.42 19.14 5.22
CA VAL A 66 0.26 18.24 6.16
C VAL A 66 0.67 18.97 7.45
N GLY A 67 0.16 20.18 7.69
CA GLY A 67 0.34 20.90 8.95
C GLY A 67 1.73 21.53 9.16
N GLY A 68 2.58 21.54 8.13
CA GLY A 68 3.93 22.10 8.19
C GLY A 68 4.80 21.69 7.01
N TYR A 69 6.07 22.09 7.01
CA TYR A 69 7.05 21.70 5.99
C TYR A 69 8.27 20.99 6.60
N TYR A 70 9.03 21.68 7.45
CA TYR A 70 10.19 21.09 8.15
C TYR A 70 9.79 20.17 9.30
N LEU A 71 8.63 20.43 9.92
CA LEU A 71 8.03 19.63 10.97
C LEU A 71 6.52 19.56 10.71
N PRO A 72 6.08 18.67 9.81
CA PRO A 72 4.66 18.48 9.54
C PRO A 72 3.96 17.77 10.70
N ASP A 73 2.63 17.78 10.70
CA ASP A 73 1.83 17.03 11.66
C ASP A 73 1.82 15.54 11.28
N ASP A 74 2.24 14.69 12.21
CA ASP A 74 2.36 13.25 11.99
C ASP A 74 1.04 12.57 11.62
N ALA A 75 -0.09 13.02 12.17
CA ALA A 75 -1.38 12.42 11.89
C ALA A 75 -1.85 12.80 10.48
N MET A 76 -1.68 14.07 10.10
CA MET A 76 -1.99 14.57 8.75
C MET A 76 -1.12 13.88 7.69
N VAL A 77 0.18 13.73 7.94
CA VAL A 77 1.10 13.01 7.03
C VAL A 77 0.69 11.55 6.89
N LYS A 78 0.39 10.85 7.99
CA LYS A 78 -0.06 9.45 7.93
C LYS A 78 -1.32 9.30 7.10
N GLN A 79 -2.29 10.20 7.26
CA GLN A 79 -3.52 10.18 6.47
C GLN A 79 -3.25 10.43 4.97
N ALA A 80 -2.42 11.43 4.64
CA ALA A 80 -2.08 11.76 3.25
C ALA A 80 -1.26 10.65 2.54
N MET A 81 -0.38 9.98 3.29
CA MET A 81 0.54 8.97 2.76
C MET A 81 -0.03 7.55 2.76
N ARG A 82 -1.07 7.28 3.56
CA ARG A 82 -1.77 5.99 3.63
C ARG A 82 -3.25 6.12 3.22
N PRO A 83 -3.57 6.61 2.01
CA PRO A 83 -4.95 6.95 1.63
C PRO A 83 -5.85 5.74 1.36
N SER A 84 -5.29 4.54 1.16
CA SER A 84 -6.05 3.32 0.89
C SER A 84 -6.44 2.61 2.20
N PRO A 85 -7.69 2.74 2.67
CA PRO A 85 -8.16 1.97 3.83
C PRO A 85 -8.11 0.46 3.58
N THR A 86 -8.32 0.02 2.33
CA THR A 86 -8.26 -1.40 1.98
C THR A 86 -6.83 -1.94 2.16
N PHE A 87 -5.83 -1.22 1.66
CA PHE A 87 -4.44 -1.62 1.83
C PHE A 87 -4.01 -1.58 3.30
N ASN A 88 -4.38 -0.54 4.03
CA ASN A 88 -4.06 -0.41 5.45
C ASN A 88 -4.63 -1.56 6.27
N ALA A 89 -5.90 -1.93 6.05
CA ALA A 89 -6.53 -3.03 6.78
C ALA A 89 -5.80 -4.36 6.58
N ILE A 90 -5.31 -4.64 5.37
CA ILE A 90 -4.55 -5.87 5.08
C ILE A 90 -3.21 -5.86 5.83
N ILE A 91 -2.47 -4.75 5.79
CA ILE A 91 -1.15 -4.64 6.45
C ILE A 91 -1.28 -4.64 7.97
N ASP A 92 -2.20 -3.86 8.53
CA ASP A 92 -2.40 -3.76 9.97
C ASP A 92 -2.92 -5.10 10.55
N GLY A 93 -3.64 -5.90 9.75
CA GLY A 93 -4.10 -7.24 10.11
C GLY A 93 -3.01 -8.34 10.12
N MET A 94 -1.77 -8.02 9.73
CA MET A 94 -0.63 -8.95 9.80
C MET A 94 0.06 -8.99 11.18
N ALA A 95 -0.27 -8.03 12.06
CA ALA A 95 0.32 -7.84 13.37
C ALA A 95 -0.12 -8.91 14.38
#